data_AF-A0A318IMU0-F1
#
_entry.id   AF-A0A318IMU0-F1
#
_cell.length_a   1.000
_cell.length_b   1.000
_cell.length_c   1.000
_cell.angle_alpha   90.00
_cell.angle_beta   90.00
_cell.angle_gamma   90.00
#
_symmetry.space_group_name_H-M   'P 1'
#
loop_
_entity.id
_entity.type
_entity.pdbx_description
1 polymer ?
#
loop_
_entity_poly.entity_id
_entity_poly.type
_entity_poly.pdbx_seq_one_letter_code
_entity_poly.pdbx_strand_id
1 'polypeptide(L)'
;MHDWIHLTGRWGMDTKNPARADLKKALSELFDSPEDDEHPDAWLTCGSENGPLYTVNIFSSGYAIFTVYDDADMRTELQRKEISNINHESGLLLWENLIKENYEGI
;
A
#
# COMPACT_ATOMS: atom_id res chain seq x y z
N MET A 1 1.14 -12.57 -11.33
CA MET A 1 2.10 -12.27 -10.26
C MET A 1 2.85 -11.03 -10.68
N HIS A 2 2.90 -10.03 -9.82
CA HIS A 2 3.62 -8.77 -10.06
C HIS A 2 5.11 -9.02 -10.30
N ASP A 3 5.72 -8.27 -11.22
CA ASP A 3 7.16 -8.38 -11.51
C ASP A 3 8.01 -7.78 -10.37
N TRP A 4 7.45 -6.78 -9.69
CA TRP A 4 8.08 -6.15 -8.55
C TRP A 4 7.04 -5.65 -7.55
N ILE A 5 7.44 -5.67 -6.28
CA ILE A 5 6.62 -5.22 -5.15
C ILE A 5 7.52 -4.37 -4.27
N HIS A 6 7.10 -3.13 -3.98
CA HIS A 6 7.81 -2.23 -3.08
C HIS A 6 6.88 -1.75 -1.96
N LEU A 7 7.31 -1.93 -0.72
CA LEU A 7 6.72 -1.30 0.46
C LEU A 7 7.51 -0.05 0.80
N THR A 8 6.84 1.08 0.92
CA THR A 8 7.41 2.29 1.52
C THR A 8 6.74 2.48 2.88
N GLY A 9 7.55 2.36 3.93
CA GLY A 9 7.09 2.60 5.31
C GLY A 9 6.86 4.08 5.59
N ARG A 10 6.27 4.39 6.75
CA ARG A 10 5.93 5.75 7.19
C ARG A 10 7.10 6.74 7.07
N TRP A 11 8.31 6.27 7.38
CA TRP A 11 9.53 7.08 7.38
C TRP A 11 10.27 7.11 6.04
N GLY A 12 9.61 6.71 4.94
CA GLY A 12 10.20 6.66 3.60
C GLY A 12 11.20 5.51 3.40
N MET A 13 11.21 4.51 4.27
CA MET A 13 12.07 3.33 4.10
C MET A 13 11.45 2.37 3.09
N ASP A 14 12.17 2.12 1.99
CA ASP A 14 11.74 1.20 0.94
C ASP A 14 12.25 -0.22 1.18
N THR A 15 11.33 -1.19 1.06
CA THR A 15 11.63 -2.63 1.10
C THR A 15 11.14 -3.29 -0.19
N LYS A 16 12.06 -3.90 -0.93
CA LYS A 16 11.73 -4.68 -2.14
C LYS A 16 11.32 -6.10 -1.77
N ASN A 17 10.26 -6.60 -2.40
CA ASN A 17 9.67 -7.91 -2.13
C ASN A 17 9.47 -8.14 -0.62
N PRO A 18 8.71 -7.24 0.05
CA PRO A 18 8.55 -7.25 1.50
C PRO A 18 8.01 -8.59 1.98
N ALA A 19 8.59 -9.12 3.05
CA ALA A 19 8.01 -10.24 3.76
C ALA A 19 6.82 -9.75 4.59
N ARG A 20 5.98 -10.69 5.03
CA ARG A 20 4.84 -10.39 5.92
C ARG A 20 5.25 -9.64 7.19
N ALA A 21 6.46 -9.90 7.70
CA ALA A 21 6.99 -9.20 8.88
C ALA A 21 7.24 -7.71 8.60
N ASP A 22 7.71 -7.36 7.40
CA ASP A 22 7.97 -5.98 6.99
C ASP A 22 6.66 -5.19 6.88
N LEU A 23 5.63 -5.80 6.29
CA LEU A 23 4.28 -5.22 6.23
C LEU A 23 3.73 -4.90 7.63
N LYS A 24 3.83 -5.87 8.55
CA LYS A 24 3.39 -5.67 9.94
C LYS A 24 4.17 -4.56 10.63
N LYS A 25 5.50 -4.51 10.42
CA LYS A 25 6.36 -3.47 10.98
C LYS A 25 5.93 -2.09 10.51
N ALA A 26 5.70 -1.92 9.20
CA ALA A 26 5.25 -0.64 8.64
C ALA A 26 3.87 -0.21 9.19
N LEU A 27 2.94 -1.14 9.37
CA LEU A 27 1.63 -0.85 9.99
C LEU A 27 1.75 -0.43 11.45
N SER A 28 2.61 -1.10 12.23
CA SER A 28 2.90 -0.69 13.61
C SER A 28 3.56 0.68 13.67
N GLU A 29 4.53 0.97 12.78
CA GLU A 29 5.11 2.31 12.68
C GLU A 29 4.04 3.37 12.36
N LEU A 30 3.05 3.02 11.55
CA LEU A 30 1.96 3.90 11.16
C LEU A 30 0.92 4.15 12.26
N PHE A 31 0.46 3.10 12.94
CA PHE A 31 -0.67 3.21 13.88
C PHE A 31 -0.25 3.32 15.34
N ASP A 32 0.92 2.80 15.73
CA ASP A 32 1.36 2.80 17.13
C ASP A 32 2.22 4.03 17.47
N SER A 33 2.73 4.74 16.46
CA SER A 33 3.45 6.00 16.65
C SER A 33 2.48 7.17 16.83
N PRO A 34 2.85 8.25 17.53
CA PRO A 34 2.06 9.47 17.58
C PRO A 34 1.66 9.97 16.18
N GLU A 35 0.53 10.64 16.10
CA GLU A 35 0.12 11.32 14.87
C GLU A 35 1.22 12.33 14.46
N ASP A 36 1.55 12.29 13.17
CA ASP A 36 2.56 13.12 12.55
C ASP A 36 2.01 13.49 11.17
N ASP A 37 1.67 14.77 11.02
CA ASP A 37 1.10 15.33 9.80
C ASP A 37 2.11 15.34 8.65
N GLU A 38 3.42 15.28 8.93
CA GLU A 38 4.47 15.22 7.90
C GLU A 38 4.55 13.84 7.26
N HIS A 39 4.20 12.79 8.00
CA HIS A 39 4.28 11.40 7.57
C HIS A 39 2.97 10.65 7.87
N PRO A 40 1.87 10.96 7.16
CA PRO A 40 0.55 10.46 7.48
C PRO A 40 0.27 9.06 6.93
N ASP A 41 1.08 8.53 6.02
CA ASP A 41 0.81 7.27 5.34
C ASP A 41 2.04 6.36 5.15
N ALA A 42 1.74 5.10 4.85
CA ALA A 42 2.65 4.12 4.30
C ALA A 42 1.95 3.44 3.13
N TRP A 43 2.69 2.98 2.12
CA TRP A 43 2.06 2.42 0.93
C TRP A 43 2.80 1.21 0.37
N LEU A 44 2.03 0.37 -0.31
CA LEU A 44 2.54 -0.75 -1.07
C LEU A 44 2.27 -0.50 -2.55
N THR A 45 3.29 -0.66 -3.38
CA THR A 45 3.20 -0.59 -4.83
C THR A 45 3.55 -1.95 -5.44
N CYS A 46 2.76 -2.37 -6.42
CA CYS A 46 2.90 -3.62 -7.14
C CYS A 46 2.79 -3.33 -8.63
N GLY A 47 3.85 -3.60 -9.39
CA GLY A 47 3.90 -3.25 -10.81
C GLY A 47 4.42 -4.38 -11.69
N SER A 48 4.30 -4.14 -12.99
CA SER A 48 4.79 -5.02 -14.06
C SER A 48 5.59 -4.21 -15.08
N GLU A 49 6.46 -4.88 -15.86
CA GLU A 49 7.40 -4.23 -16.78
C GLU A 49 6.70 -3.37 -17.84
N ASN A 50 5.53 -3.80 -18.33
CA ASN A 50 4.77 -3.13 -19.38
C ASN A 50 3.27 -3.07 -19.07
N GLY A 51 2.91 -3.04 -17.79
CA GLY A 51 1.52 -3.08 -17.37
C GLY A 51 1.19 -2.09 -16.25
N PRO A 52 -0.04 -2.17 -15.74
CA PRO A 52 -0.53 -1.23 -14.76
C PRO A 52 0.26 -1.30 -13.46
N LEU A 53 0.28 -0.17 -12.76
CA LEU A 53 0.79 -0.05 -11.40
C LEU A 53 -0.40 -0.04 -10.43
N TYR A 54 -0.33 -0.89 -9.42
CA TYR A 54 -1.33 -0.95 -8.37
C TYR A 54 -0.73 -0.43 -7.07
N THR A 55 -1.42 0.49 -6.40
CA THR A 55 -0.98 1.08 -5.14
C THR A 55 -2.06 0.96 -4.08
N VAL A 56 -1.65 0.67 -2.84
CA VAL A 56 -2.51 0.81 -1.65
C VAL A 56 -1.78 1.66 -0.63
N ASN A 57 -2.24 2.89 -0.45
CA ASN A 57 -1.81 3.80 0.59
C ASN A 57 -2.69 3.61 1.82
N ILE A 58 -2.10 3.49 2.99
CA ILE A 58 -2.81 3.39 4.27
C ILE A 58 -2.39 4.58 5.11
N PHE A 59 -3.37 5.29 5.64
CA PHE A 59 -3.18 6.49 6.43
C PHE A 59 -3.35 6.19 7.92
N SER A 60 -2.57 6.84 8.77
CA SER A 60 -2.62 6.74 10.23
C SER A 60 -4.01 7.07 10.81
N SER A 61 -4.77 7.92 10.11
CA SER A 61 -6.15 8.29 10.44
C SER A 61 -7.19 7.18 10.20
N GLY A 62 -6.78 6.01 9.70
CA GLY A 62 -7.65 4.84 9.60
C GLY A 62 -8.47 4.77 8.32
N TYR A 63 -7.96 5.31 7.22
CA TYR A 63 -8.45 5.05 5.87
C TYR A 63 -7.32 4.59 4.94
N ALA A 64 -7.69 4.03 3.80
CA ALA A 64 -6.77 3.66 2.74
C ALA A 64 -7.28 4.14 1.38
N ILE A 65 -6.35 4.31 0.45
CA ILE A 65 -6.64 4.60 -0.96
C ILE A 65 -6.00 3.49 -1.78
N PHE A 66 -6.83 2.78 -2.55
CA PHE A 66 -6.38 1.91 -3.62
C PHE A 66 -6.43 2.68 -4.93
N THR A 67 -5.32 2.71 -5.66
CA THR A 67 -5.22 3.36 -6.97
C THR A 67 -4.60 2.40 -7.98
N VAL A 68 -5.12 2.44 -9.21
CA VAL A 68 -4.56 1.75 -10.36
C VAL A 68 -4.13 2.80 -11.37
N TYR A 69 -2.88 2.73 -11.80
CA TYR A 69 -2.34 3.56 -12.88
C TYR A 69 -2.09 2.71 -14.13
N ASP A 70 -2.09 3.35 -15.29
CA ASP A 70 -1.81 2.71 -16.58
C ASP A 70 -0.37 2.21 -16.71
N ASP A 71 0.58 2.89 -16.08
CA ASP A 71 1.99 2.53 -16.08
C ASP A 71 2.69 2.86 -14.75
N ALA A 72 3.93 2.40 -14.63
CA ALA A 72 4.79 2.64 -13.46
C ALA A 72 5.17 4.13 -13.27
N ASP A 73 5.01 4.95 -14.30
CA ASP A 73 5.23 6.41 -14.24
C ASP A 73 4.01 7.15 -13.68
N MET A 74 2.93 6.43 -13.32
CA MET A 74 1.68 6.97 -12.78
C MET A 74 1.03 8.01 -13.70
N ARG A 75 1.16 7.85 -15.03
CA ARG A 75 0.72 8.89 -15.98
C ARG A 75 -0.79 9.08 -15.98
N THR A 76 -1.55 7.99 -15.92
CA THR A 76 -3.01 8.01 -15.96
C THR A 76 -3.58 7.17 -14.82
N GLU A 77 -4.41 7.78 -13.97
CA GLU A 77 -5.22 7.06 -13.00
C GLU A 77 -6.38 6.34 -13.73
N LEU A 78 -6.39 5.01 -13.68
CA LEU A 78 -7.43 4.16 -14.24
C LEU A 78 -8.58 3.91 -13.26
N GLN A 79 -8.25 3.81 -11.97
CA GLN A 79 -9.20 3.55 -10.89
C GLN A 79 -8.69 4.12 -9.57
N ARG A 80 -9.60 4.64 -8.75
CA ARG A 80 -9.32 5.03 -7.37
C ARG A 80 -10.49 4.67 -6.46
N LYS A 81 -10.19 4.05 -5.33
CA LYS A 81 -11.15 3.62 -4.32
C LYS A 81 -10.66 4.01 -2.93
N GLU A 82 -11.51 4.68 -2.16
CA GLU A 82 -11.28 4.96 -0.75
C GLU A 82 -11.90 3.87 0.11
N ILE A 83 -11.19 3.45 1.16
CA ILE A 83 -11.59 2.37 2.06
C ILE A 83 -11.45 2.89 3.49
N SER A 84 -12.56 2.92 4.23
CA SER A 84 -12.59 3.44 5.61
C SER A 84 -12.44 2.33 6.65
N ASN A 85 -12.25 2.71 7.92
CA ASN A 85 -12.13 1.80 9.07
C ASN A 85 -10.92 0.86 8.99
N ILE A 86 -9.80 1.39 8.52
CA ILE A 86 -8.55 0.66 8.44
C ILE A 86 -7.85 0.63 9.80
N ASN A 87 -7.36 -0.55 10.15
CA ASN A 87 -6.54 -0.81 11.31
C ASN A 87 -5.40 -1.76 10.91
N HIS A 88 -4.61 -2.21 11.88
CA HIS A 88 -3.52 -3.17 11.64
C HIS A 88 -3.95 -4.43 10.86
N GLU A 89 -5.08 -5.03 11.21
CA GLU A 89 -5.52 -6.29 10.61
C GLU A 89 -6.07 -6.06 9.19
N SER A 90 -7.00 -5.10 9.04
CA SER A 90 -7.57 -4.81 7.72
C SER A 90 -6.53 -4.23 6.76
N GLY A 91 -5.61 -3.39 7.25
CA GLY A 91 -4.49 -2.87 6.46
C GLY A 91 -3.55 -3.97 5.97
N LEU A 92 -3.21 -4.93 6.84
CA LEU A 92 -2.39 -6.07 6.45
C LEU A 92 -3.09 -6.91 5.38
N LEU A 93 -4.40 -7.15 5.52
CA LEU A 93 -5.19 -7.91 4.55
C LEU A 93 -5.23 -7.20 3.19
N LEU A 94 -5.38 -5.88 3.14
CA LEU A 94 -5.35 -5.12 1.89
C LEU A 94 -4.02 -5.29 1.15
N TRP A 95 -2.90 -5.13 1.85
CA TRP A 95 -1.58 -5.32 1.26
C TRP A 95 -1.33 -6.77 0.83
N GLU A 96 -1.74 -7.77 1.63
CA GLU A 96 -1.64 -9.17 1.24
C GLU A 96 -2.51 -9.52 0.03
N ASN A 97 -3.70 -8.92 -0.09
CA ASN A 97 -4.59 -9.07 -1.25
C ASN A 97 -3.97 -8.43 -2.50
N LEU A 98 -3.35 -7.26 -2.37
CA LEU A 98 -2.65 -6.58 -3.46
C LEU A 98 -1.53 -7.46 -4.04
N ILE A 99 -0.69 -8.04 -3.16
CA ILE A 99 0.42 -8.93 -3.54
C ILE A 99 -0.08 -10.18 -4.28
N LYS A 100 -1.25 -10.70 -3.87
CA LYS A 100 -1.86 -11.91 -4.45
C LYS A 100 -2.73 -11.62 -5.68
N GLU A 101 -2.79 -10.37 -6.14
CA GLU A 101 -3.67 -9.92 -7.25
C GLU A 101 -5.16 -10.16 -6.96
N ASN A 102 -5.56 -10.21 -5.69
CA ASN A 102 -6.93 -10.40 -5.25
C ASN A 102 -7.66 -9.05 -5.10
N TYR A 103 -7.88 -8.36 -6.21
CA TYR A 103 -8.46 -7.01 -6.21
C TYR A 103 -9.94 -6.95 -5.78
N GLU A 104 -10.67 -8.06 -5.85
CA GLU A 104 -12.05 -8.14 -5.31
C GLU A 104 -12.08 -8.03 -3.78
N GLY A 105 -10.98 -8.40 -3.12
CA GLY A 105 -10.79 -8.29 -1.68
C GLY A 105 -10.26 -6.92 -1.22
N ILE A 106 -10.23 -5.93 -2.12
CA ILE A 106 -9.81 -4.54 -1.86
C ILE A 106 -11.01 -3.62 -2.01
#